data_AF-A0A935J5T2-F1
#
_entry.id   AF-A0A935J5T2-F1
#
_cell.length_a   1.000
_cell.length_b   1.000
_cell.length_c   1.000
_cell.angle_alpha   90.00
_cell.angle_beta   90.00
_cell.angle_gamma   90.00
#
_symmetry.space_group_name_H-M   'P 1'
#
loop_
_entity.id
_entity.type
_entity.pdbx_description
1 polymer ?
#
loop_
_entity_poly.entity_id
_entity_poly.type
_entity_poly.pdbx_seq_one_letter_code
_entity_poly.pdbx_strand_id
1 'polypeptide(L)'
;MAISAPGLGSNLDINSIVSQLMALEQRPLALLQSKEAGFQAKITALGSLKGAISTLQTAASALVPATGTTALEKFSVFNATISDKAIASATASSSAIVGSYNH
;
A
#
# COMPACT_ATOMS: atom_id res chain seq x y z
N MET A 1 -29.85 -22.77 67.84
CA MET A 1 -28.69 -22.21 67.10
C MET A 1 -29.20 -21.76 65.75
N ALA A 2 -29.26 -20.45 65.54
CA ALA A 2 -29.90 -19.83 64.40
C ALA A 2 -29.09 -20.06 63.12
N ILE A 3 -29.77 -20.51 62.05
CA ILE A 3 -29.25 -20.41 60.70
C ILE A 3 -29.31 -18.90 60.36
N SER A 4 -28.14 -18.28 60.24
CA SER A 4 -28.03 -16.88 59.86
C SER A 4 -28.48 -16.76 58.41
N ALA A 5 -29.69 -16.23 58.20
CA ALA A 5 -30.18 -15.84 56.89
C ALA A 5 -29.24 -14.75 56.32
N PRO A 6 -28.49 -14.99 55.23
CA PRO A 6 -27.59 -13.99 54.64
C PRO A 6 -28.36 -12.94 53.82
N GLY A 7 -29.55 -12.54 54.28
CA GLY A 7 -30.50 -11.75 53.51
C GLY A 7 -30.66 -10.30 53.94
N LEU A 8 -30.12 -9.88 55.09
CA LEU A 8 -30.49 -8.58 55.68
C LEU A 8 -29.30 -7.75 56.21
N GLY A 9 -28.06 -8.03 55.79
CA GLY A 9 -26.89 -7.31 56.33
C GLY A 9 -25.58 -7.33 55.55
N SER A 10 -25.53 -7.81 54.30
CA SER A 10 -24.31 -7.82 53.48
C SER A 10 -24.59 -7.04 52.20
N ASN A 11 -23.96 -5.90 51.91
CA ASN A 11 -22.56 -5.80 51.43
C ASN A 11 -22.16 -6.85 50.36
N LEU A 12 -23.10 -7.61 49.81
CA LEU A 12 -22.88 -8.48 48.67
C LEU A 12 -23.55 -7.81 47.47
N ASP A 13 -22.75 -7.00 46.79
CA ASP A 13 -23.14 -6.33 45.57
C ASP A 13 -23.24 -7.38 44.45
N ILE A 14 -24.43 -7.95 44.30
CA ILE A 14 -24.78 -8.90 43.24
C ILE A 14 -24.54 -8.27 41.86
N ASN A 15 -24.75 -6.96 41.72
CA ASN A 15 -24.44 -6.24 40.48
C ASN A 15 -22.93 -6.22 40.23
N SER A 16 -22.10 -6.03 41.26
CA SER A 16 -20.64 -6.13 41.15
C SER A 16 -20.19 -7.54 40.75
N ILE A 17 -20.78 -8.59 41.33
CA ILE A 17 -20.44 -9.99 40.97
C ILE A 17 -20.83 -10.28 39.52
N VAL A 18 -22.03 -9.88 39.09
CA VAL A 18 -22.49 -10.03 37.71
C VAL A 18 -21.61 -9.21 36.75
N SER A 19 -21.24 -7.99 37.11
CA SER A 19 -20.34 -7.16 36.31
C SER A 19 -18.93 -7.76 36.20
N GLN A 20 -18.42 -8.39 37.28
CA GLN A 20 -17.13 -9.09 37.26
C GLN A 20 -17.17 -10.36 36.40
N LEU A 21 -18.28 -11.11 36.41
CA LEU A 21 -18.49 -12.27 35.54
C LEU A 21 -18.60 -11.86 34.07
N MET A 22 -19.38 -10.83 33.74
CA MET A 22 -19.49 -10.33 32.37
C MET A 22 -18.14 -9.80 31.85
N ALA A 23 -17.36 -9.09 32.69
CA ALA A 23 -16.03 -8.63 32.31
C ALA A 23 -15.09 -9.81 32.01
N LEU A 24 -15.23 -10.92 32.73
CA LEU A 24 -14.47 -12.15 32.49
C LEU A 24 -14.90 -12.85 31.19
N GLU A 25 -16.20 -12.91 30.92
CA GLU A 25 -16.75 -13.49 29.68
C GLU A 25 -16.43 -12.64 28.44
N GLN A 26 -16.20 -11.33 28.58
CA GLN A 26 -15.80 -10.45 27.48
C GLN A 26 -14.30 -10.52 27.15
N ARG A 27 -13.45 -11.01 28.05
CA ARG A 27 -12.00 -11.17 27.78
C ARG A 27 -11.68 -11.96 26.51
N PRO A 28 -12.27 -13.15 26.26
CA PRO A 28 -11.99 -13.87 25.03
C PRO A 28 -12.36 -13.07 23.78
N LEU A 29 -13.46 -12.31 23.81
CA LEU A 29 -13.85 -11.45 22.69
C LEU A 29 -12.82 -10.34 22.43
N ALA A 30 -12.34 -9.67 23.49
CA ALA A 30 -11.29 -8.66 23.38
C ALA A 30 -9.97 -9.25 22.84
N LEU A 31 -9.61 -10.48 23.23
CA LEU A 31 -8.44 -11.18 22.70
C LEU A 31 -8.61 -11.51 21.21
N LEU A 32 -9.80 -11.94 20.78
CA LEU A 32 -10.11 -12.19 19.37
C LEU A 32 -10.03 -10.91 18.54
N GLN A 33 -10.61 -9.80 19.01
CA GLN A 33 -10.52 -8.50 18.34
C GLN A 33 -9.06 -8.01 18.22
N SER A 34 -8.25 -8.18 19.26
CA SER A 34 -6.83 -7.82 19.21
C SER A 34 -6.06 -8.67 18.21
N LYS A 35 -6.35 -9.98 18.13
CA LYS A 35 -5.77 -10.87 17.11
C LYS A 35 -6.20 -10.46 15.69
N GLU A 36 -7.48 -10.16 15.50
CA GLU A 36 -8.02 -9.69 14.22
C GLU A 36 -7.34 -8.40 13.75
N ALA A 37 -7.22 -7.41 14.63
CA ALA A 37 -6.50 -6.17 14.34
C ALA A 37 -5.04 -6.43 13.96
N GLY A 38 -4.38 -7.36 14.65
CA GLY A 38 -3.01 -7.79 14.32
C GLY A 38 -2.90 -8.46 12.96
N PHE A 39 -3.86 -9.31 12.58
CA PHE A 39 -3.90 -9.92 11.25
C PHE A 39 -4.21 -8.91 10.16
N GLN A 40 -5.15 -7.99 10.40
CA GLN A 40 -5.49 -6.94 9.46
C GLN A 40 -4.30 -6.02 9.19
N ALA A 41 -3.54 -5.65 10.22
CA ALA A 41 -2.30 -4.88 10.07
C ALA A 41 -1.26 -5.62 9.21
N LYS A 42 -1.10 -6.94 9.40
CA LYS A 42 -0.22 -7.77 8.56
C LYS A 42 -0.70 -7.82 7.11
N ILE A 43 -2.00 -7.96 6.87
CA ILE A 43 -2.59 -7.97 5.52
C ILE A 43 -2.33 -6.64 4.83
N THR A 44 -2.57 -5.51 5.51
CA THR A 44 -2.30 -4.18 4.96
C THR A 44 -0.81 -4.02 4.63
N ALA A 45 0.09 -4.41 5.54
CA ALA A 45 1.53 -4.32 5.30
C ALA A 45 1.97 -5.16 4.09
N LEU A 46 1.46 -6.39 3.95
CA LEU A 46 1.72 -7.24 2.78
C LEU A 46 1.12 -6.66 1.50
N GLY A 47 -0.07 -6.06 1.58
CA GLY A 47 -0.70 -5.36 0.46
C GLY A 47 0.13 -4.16 -0.03
N SER A 48 0.61 -3.34 0.90
CA SER A 48 1.51 -2.23 0.59
C SER A 48 2.83 -2.71 0.00
N LEU A 49 3.44 -3.76 0.55
CA LEU A 49 4.66 -4.36 0.01
C LEU A 49 4.45 -4.90 -1.41
N LYS A 50 3.36 -5.64 -1.63
CA LYS A 50 2.98 -6.14 -2.96
C LYS A 50 2.81 -4.98 -3.96
N GLY A 51 2.14 -3.90 -3.54
CA GLY A 51 2.00 -2.69 -4.35
C GLY A 51 3.36 -2.10 -4.74
N ALA A 52 4.24 -1.90 -3.76
CA ALA A 52 5.59 -1.39 -4.00
C ALA A 52 6.41 -2.28 -4.95
N ILE A 53 6.36 -3.61 -4.77
CA ILE A 53 7.04 -4.57 -5.66
C ILE A 53 6.44 -4.52 -7.07
N SER A 54 5.12 -4.42 -7.20
CA SER A 54 4.46 -4.29 -8.51
C SER A 54 4.90 -3.02 -9.23
N THR A 55 4.97 -1.89 -8.53
CA THR A 55 5.46 -0.63 -9.11
C THR A 55 6.93 -0.75 -9.55
N LEU A 56 7.78 -1.37 -8.71
CA LEU A 56 9.17 -1.63 -9.06
C LEU A 56 9.29 -2.52 -10.29
N GLN A 57 8.50 -3.60 -10.36
CA GLN A 57 8.45 -4.50 -11.51
C GLN A 57 8.05 -3.73 -12.77
N THR A 58 7.01 -2.91 -12.71
CA THR A 58 6.58 -2.08 -13.85
C THR A 58 7.69 -1.13 -14.29
N ALA A 59 8.36 -0.44 -13.36
CA ALA A 59 9.47 0.44 -13.68
C ALA A 59 10.66 -0.30 -14.30
N ALA A 60 11.01 -1.48 -13.77
CA ALA A 60 12.06 -2.32 -14.32
C ALA A 60 11.72 -2.81 -15.74
N SER A 61 10.49 -3.28 -15.97
CA SER A 61 10.00 -3.67 -17.29
C SER A 61 9.96 -2.49 -18.27
N ALA A 62 9.62 -1.28 -17.78
CA ALA A 62 9.66 -0.07 -18.59
C ALA A 62 11.09 0.31 -19.01
N LEU A 63 12.11 -0.11 -18.28
CA LEU A 63 13.51 0.11 -18.63
C LEU A 63 14.05 -0.92 -19.63
N VAL A 64 13.59 -2.17 -19.57
CA VAL A 64 14.05 -3.24 -20.47
C VAL A 64 13.62 -2.97 -21.92
N PRO A 65 14.54 -2.88 -22.89
CA PRO A 65 14.20 -2.77 -24.31
C PRO A 65 13.23 -3.86 -24.75
N ALA A 66 12.23 -3.51 -25.55
CA ALA A 66 11.29 -4.49 -26.07
C ALA A 66 12.06 -5.51 -26.93
N THR A 67 11.63 -6.77 -26.93
CA THR A 67 12.23 -7.81 -27.77
C THR A 67 12.21 -7.39 -29.23
N GLY A 68 13.38 -7.33 -29.86
CA GLY A 68 13.56 -6.84 -31.23
C GLY A 68 13.92 -5.35 -31.34
N THR A 69 14.02 -4.62 -30.23
CA THR A 69 14.55 -3.25 -30.18
C THR A 69 15.89 -3.21 -29.44
N THR A 70 16.83 -2.45 -29.96
CA THR A 70 18.13 -2.20 -29.34
C THR A 70 18.00 -1.19 -28.19
N ALA A 71 18.93 -1.22 -27.24
CA ALA A 71 18.99 -0.19 -26.19
C ALA A 71 19.13 1.22 -26.79
N LEU A 72 19.83 1.34 -27.92
CA LEU A 72 19.96 2.60 -28.64
C LEU A 72 18.60 3.12 -29.10
N GLU A 73 17.74 2.30 -29.70
CA GLU A 73 16.41 2.73 -30.17
C GLU A 73 15.46 3.14 -29.03
N LYS A 74 15.61 2.52 -27.84
CA LYS A 74 14.79 2.85 -26.67
C LYS A 74 15.25 4.12 -25.94
N PHE A 75 16.56 4.37 -25.90
CA PHE A 75 17.14 5.45 -25.10
C PHE A 75 17.67 6.63 -25.93
N SER A 76 17.73 6.52 -27.25
CA SER A 76 18.12 7.64 -28.12
C SER A 76 16.93 8.58 -28.32
N VAL A 77 16.95 9.67 -27.55
CA VAL A 77 16.06 10.81 -27.77
C VAL A 77 16.80 11.79 -28.66
N PHE A 78 16.36 11.91 -29.92
CA PHE A 78 16.90 12.90 -30.85
C PHE A 78 16.12 14.20 -30.71
N ASN A 79 16.83 15.33 -30.77
CA ASN A 79 16.22 16.65 -30.62
C ASN A 79 16.47 17.46 -31.89
N ALA A 80 15.40 17.90 -32.56
CA ALA A 80 15.51 18.76 -33.72
C ALA A 80 15.55 20.23 -33.28
N THR A 81 16.52 20.99 -33.81
CA THR A 81 16.63 22.44 -33.58
C THR A 81 16.61 23.16 -34.92
N ILE A 82 15.79 24.21 -35.01
CA ILE A 82 15.70 25.12 -36.17
C ILE A 82 16.05 26.52 -35.70
N SER A 83 16.81 27.25 -36.52
CA SER A 83 17.31 28.60 -36.24
C SER A 83 16.18 29.62 -36.09
N ASP A 84 15.12 29.52 -36.89
CA ASP A 84 13.94 30.38 -36.78
C ASP A 84 12.64 29.57 -36.60
N LYS A 85 12.17 29.51 -35.36
CA LYS A 85 10.95 28.77 -34.98
C LYS A 85 9.65 29.46 -35.39
N ALA A 86 9.69 30.72 -35.85
CA ALA A 86 8.50 31.41 -36.34
C ALA A 86 8.12 30.96 -37.75
N ILE A 87 9.07 30.40 -38.50
CA ILE A 87 8.91 30.06 -39.92
C ILE A 87 8.69 28.55 -40.10
N ALA A 88 9.28 27.71 -39.24
CA ALA A 88 9.12 26.26 -39.30
C ALA A 88 9.33 25.56 -37.95
N SER A 89 8.76 24.37 -37.82
CA SER A 89 9.01 23.44 -36.71
C SER A 89 9.55 22.12 -37.23
N ALA A 90 10.50 21.53 -36.51
CA ALA A 90 10.97 20.16 -36.75
C ALA A 90 10.88 19.34 -35.47
N THR A 91 10.57 18.06 -35.63
CA THR A 91 10.59 17.04 -34.58
C THR A 91 11.45 15.87 -35.06
N ALA A 92 12.20 15.26 -34.15
CA ALA A 92 13.03 14.10 -34.47
C ALA A 92 12.41 12.84 -33.84
N SER A 93 12.31 11.77 -34.62
CA SER A 93 11.90 10.44 -34.13
C SER A 93 13.10 9.71 -33.51
N SER A 94 12.84 8.62 -32.79
CA SER A 94 13.86 7.73 -32.23
C SER A 94 14.72 6.99 -33.27
N SER A 95 14.36 7.10 -34.55
CA SER A 95 15.09 6.58 -35.72
C SER A 95 15.76 7.67 -36.56
N ALA A 96 15.72 8.92 -36.11
CA ALA A 96 16.29 10.04 -36.85
C ALA A 96 17.82 9.90 -36.95
N ILE A 97 18.36 10.22 -38.12
CA ILE A 97 19.81 10.23 -38.35
C ILE A 97 20.34 11.59 -37.88
N VAL A 98 21.40 11.57 -37.08
CA VAL A 98 22.07 12.80 -36.66
C VAL A 98 22.67 13.51 -37.87
N GLY A 99 22.29 14.77 -38.09
CA GLY A 99 22.75 15.55 -39.23
C GLY A 99 22.25 17.01 -39.20
N SER A 100 22.97 17.90 -39.90
CA SER A 100 22.51 19.25 -40.18
C SER A 100 21.92 19.30 -41.59
N TYR A 101 20.69 19.79 -41.70
CA TYR A 101 19.99 19.95 -42.96
C TYR A 101 19.85 21.45 -43.23
N ASN A 102 20.60 21.93 -44.22
CA ASN A 102 20.55 23.32 -44.66
C ASN A 102 19.72 23.39 -45.95
N HIS A 103 18.77 24.32 -45.98
CA HIS A 103 18.08 24.79 -47.18
C HIS A 103 18.42 26.26 -47.40
#